data_AF-A0A6I1JJN4-F1
#
_entry.id   AF-A0A6I1JJN4-F1
#
_cell.length_a   1.000
_cell.length_b   1.000
_cell.length_c   1.000
_cell.angle_alpha   90.00
_cell.angle_beta   90.00
_cell.angle_gamma   90.00
#
_symmetry.space_group_name_H-M   'P 1'
#
loop_
_entity.id
_entity.type
_entity.pdbx_description
1 polymer ?
#
loop_
_entity_poly.entity_id
_entity_poly.type
_entity_poly.pdbx_seq_one_letter_code
_entity_poly.pdbx_strand_id
1 'polypeptide(L)' 'MRTLVMLLSLCLATPVLAGSEPSRLTAAAREQVGVTLTYDPAYVQLDFPGGDLPRDRGVCTDVVIWP' A
#
# COMPACT_ATOMS: atom_id res chain seq x y z
N MET A 1 -24.78 -40.73 6.69
CA MET A 1 -25.44 -39.58 6.02
C MET A 1 -25.27 -38.28 6.80
N ARG A 2 -25.65 -38.19 8.09
CA ARG A 2 -25.43 -36.98 8.93
C ARG A 2 -23.98 -36.49 9.01
N THR A 3 -23.03 -37.41 9.16
CA THR A 3 -21.59 -37.10 9.19
C THR A 3 -21.08 -36.52 7.86
N LEU A 4 -21.56 -37.05 6.74
CA LEU A 4 -21.22 -36.56 5.41
C LEU A 4 -21.76 -35.14 5.18
N VAL A 5 -22.99 -34.88 5.65
CA VAL A 5 -23.61 -33.55 5.60
C VAL A 5 -22.84 -32.55 6.46
N MET A 6 -22.44 -32.91 7.68
CA MET A 6 -21.64 -32.04 8.55
C MET A 6 -20.27 -31.69 7.96
N LEU A 7 -19.58 -32.67 7.37
CA LEU A 7 -18.28 -32.45 6.71
C LEU A 7 -18.42 -31.55 5.48
N LEU A 8 -19.45 -31.78 4.67
CA LEU A 8 -19.73 -30.96 3.49
C LEU A 8 -20.03 -29.50 3.87
N SER A 9 -20.86 -29.29 4.91
CA SER A 9 -21.17 -27.95 5.42
C SER A 9 -19.95 -27.22 6.00
N LEU A 10 -19.00 -27.94 6.61
CA LEU A 10 -17.77 -27.36 7.14
C LEU A 10 -16.82 -26.92 6.00
N CYS A 11 -16.71 -27.72 4.93
CA CYS A 11 -15.91 -27.37 3.75
C CYS A 11 -16.46 -26.16 2.99
N LEU A 12 -17.78 -26.00 2.91
CA LEU A 12 -18.45 -24.89 2.22
C LEU A 12 -18.36 -23.55 2.98
N ALA A 13 -18.06 -23.58 4.28
CA ALA A 13 -17.92 -22.37 5.12
C ALA A 13 -16.50 -21.74 5.07
N THR A 14 -15.56 -22.36 4.35
CA THR A 14 -14.17 -21.91 4.25
C THR A 14 -13.91 -20.50 3.68
N PRO A 15 -14.73 -19.89 2.79
CA PRO A 15 -14.40 -18.55 2.29
C PRO A 15 -14.64 -17.45 3.32
N VAL A 16 -15.28 -17.75 4.47
CA VAL A 16 -15.52 -16.78 5.54
C VAL A 16 -14.22 -16.39 6.27
N LEU A 17 -13.17 -17.21 6.19
CA LEU A 17 -11.87 -16.96 6.85
C LEU A 17 -10.79 -16.41 5.91
N ALA A 18 -11.09 -16.23 4.62
CA ALA A 18 -10.19 -15.60 3.67
C ALA A 18 -10.25 -14.07 3.86
N GLY A 19 -9.63 -13.58 4.94
CA GLY A 19 -9.35 -12.16 5.07
C GLY A 19 -8.57 -11.68 3.85
N SER A 20 -8.81 -10.45 3.39
CA SER A 20 -8.02 -9.88 2.30
C SER A 20 -6.58 -9.69 2.78
N GLU A 21 -5.69 -10.63 2.44
CA GLU A 21 -4.25 -10.45 2.62
C GLU A 21 -3.86 -9.09 2.02
N PRO A 22 -3.05 -8.28 2.73
CA PRO A 22 -2.62 -7.00 2.21
C PRO A 22 -1.96 -7.21 0.85
N SER A 23 -2.43 -6.49 -0.16
CA SER A 23 -1.73 -6.46 -1.44
C SER A 23 -0.28 -6.01 -1.20
N ARG A 24 0.65 -6.37 -2.11
CA ARG A 24 2.04 -5.87 -2.04
C ARG A 24 2.10 -4.35 -1.87
N LEU A 25 1.17 -3.63 -2.50
CA LEU A 25 1.05 -2.18 -2.37
C LEU A 25 0.64 -1.76 -0.95
N THR A 26 -0.34 -2.43 -0.36
CA THR A 26 -0.79 -2.15 1.01
C THR A 26 0.30 -2.46 2.04
N ALA A 27 1.06 -3.54 1.84
CA ALA A 27 2.21 -3.87 2.67
C ALA A 27 3.29 -2.78 2.58
N ALA A 28 3.68 -2.38 1.37
CA ALA A 28 4.66 -1.31 1.16
C ALA A 28 4.21 0.03 1.75
N ALA A 29 2.92 0.37 1.65
CA ALA A 29 2.38 1.58 2.27
C ALA A 29 2.50 1.56 3.79
N ARG A 30 2.31 0.41 4.43
CA ARG A 30 2.51 0.25 5.88
C ARG A 30 3.97 0.36 6.28
N GLU A 31 4.88 -0.18 5.48
CA GLU A 31 6.34 -0.04 5.69
C GLU A 31 6.81 1.42 5.62
N GLN A 32 6.08 2.29 4.92
CA GLN A 32 6.41 3.72 4.83
C GLN A 32 6.07 4.50 6.12
N VAL A 33 5.27 3.93 7.04
CA VAL A 33 4.93 4.58 8.32
C VAL A 33 6.20 4.76 9.14
N GLY A 34 6.50 6.01 9.51
CA GLY A 34 7.70 6.35 10.28
C GLY A 34 8.96 6.57 9.45
N VAL A 35 8.92 6.44 8.12
CA VAL A 35 10.06 6.73 7.22
C VAL A 35 10.10 8.21 6.86
N THR A 36 8.98 8.74 6.35
CA THR A 36 8.85 10.13 5.95
C THR A 36 8.42 10.98 7.14
N LEU A 37 9.39 11.54 7.86
CA LEU A 37 9.16 12.27 9.10
C LEU A 37 9.36 13.79 8.95
N THR A 38 9.95 14.22 7.83
CA THR A 38 10.21 15.64 7.56
C THR A 38 9.23 16.16 6.51
N TYR A 39 8.72 17.37 6.70
CA TYR A 39 7.98 18.09 5.66
C TYR A 39 8.86 19.24 5.13
N ASP A 40 9.12 19.24 3.83
CA ASP A 40 9.96 20.22 3.14
C ASP A 40 9.14 20.92 2.05
N PRO A 41 8.67 22.17 2.27
CA PRO A 41 7.79 22.86 1.32
C PRO A 41 8.53 23.47 0.12
N ALA A 42 9.85 23.32 0.02
CA ALA A 42 10.61 23.92 -1.07
C ALA A 42 10.35 23.22 -2.41
N TYR A 43 10.42 23.98 -3.51
CA TYR A 43 10.48 23.37 -4.84
C TYR A 43 11.80 22.62 -5.00
N VAL A 44 11.69 21.38 -5.45
CA VAL A 44 12.84 20.49 -5.69
C VAL A 44 12.82 20.10 -7.17
N GLN A 45 13.97 20.20 -7.81
CA GLN A 45 14.12 19.69 -9.17
C GLN A 45 14.17 18.16 -9.11
N LEU A 46 13.31 17.51 -9.88
CA LEU A 46 13.30 16.06 -10.05
C LEU A 46 13.85 15.71 -11.43
N ASP A 47 14.63 14.65 -11.49
CA ASP A 47 15.03 14.06 -12.77
C ASP A 47 13.79 13.55 -13.51
N PHE A 48 13.80 13.69 -14.83
CA PHE A 48 12.77 13.13 -15.68
C PHE A 48 13.39 12.24 -16.77
N PRO A 49 12.92 10.99 -16.94
CA PRO A 49 11.86 10.32 -16.17
C PRO A 49 12.34 9.71 -14.85
N GLY A 50 11.43 9.52 -13.89
CA GLY A 50 11.65 8.65 -12.73
C GLY A 50 12.39 9.27 -11.54
N GLY A 51 12.55 10.59 -11.48
CA GLY A 51 13.01 11.29 -10.28
C GLY A 51 11.99 11.18 -9.15
N ASP A 52 12.51 11.13 -7.92
CA ASP A 52 11.73 11.04 -6.68
C ASP A 52 12.43 11.85 -5.58
N LEU A 53 11.72 12.13 -4.50
CA LEU A 53 12.28 12.82 -3.35
C LEU A 53 13.10 11.85 -2.47
N PRO A 54 14.03 12.39 -1.68
CA PRO A 54 14.62 11.64 -0.56
C PRO A 54 13.52 11.07 0.34
N ARG A 55 13.63 9.78 0.73
CA ARG A 55 12.55 9.07 1.45
C ARG A 55 12.23 9.65 2.84
N ASP A 56 13.16 10.40 3.43
CA ASP A 56 13.03 11.03 4.75
C ASP A 56 12.07 12.22 4.78
N ARG A 57 11.72 12.78 3.60
CA ARG A 57 10.90 13.99 3.49
C ARG A 57 9.73 13.86 2.51
N GLY A 58 8.66 14.58 2.81
CA GLY A 58 7.51 14.77 1.96
C GLY A 58 7.29 16.25 1.66
N VAL A 59 6.57 16.53 0.58
CA VAL A 59 6.17 17.87 0.14
C VAL A 59 4.73 17.80 -0.39
N CYS A 60 3.97 18.89 -0.27
CA CYS A 60 2.70 19.02 -0.99
C CYS A 60 3.02 19.32 -2.46
N THR A 61 2.48 18.51 -3.37
CA THR A 61 2.86 18.58 -4.78
C THR A 61 2.06 19.61 -5.56
N ASP A 62 2.67 20.78 -5.76
CA ASP A 62 2.41 21.66 -6.90
C ASP A 62 3.52 21.44 -7.95
N VAL A 63 3.18 21.20 -9.22
CA VAL A 63 4.16 20.87 -10.27
C VAL A 63 4.31 22.03 -11.24
N VAL A 64 5.55 22.49 -11.45
CA VAL A 64 5.91 23.48 -12.48
C VAL A 64 6.60 22.76 -13.64
N ILE A 65 5.93 22.66 -14.79
CA ILE A 65 6.52 22.14 -16.03
C ILE A 65 6.83 23.34 -16.91
N TRP A 66 8.13 23.58 -17.15
CA TRP A 66 8.59 24.65 -18.02
C TRP A 66 9.06 24.06 -19.37
N PRO A 67 8.76 24.70 -20.51
CA PRO A 67 9.23 24.30 -21.84
C PRO A 67 10.72 24.60 -22.10
#